data_AF-A0A438F1K5-F1
#
_entry.id   AF-A0A438F1K5-F1
#
_cell.length_a   1.000
_cell.length_b   1.000
_cell.length_c   1.000
_cell.angle_alpha   90.00
_cell.angle_beta   90.00
_cell.angle_gamma   90.00
#
_symmetry.space_group_name_H-M   'P 1'
#
loop_
_entity.id
_entity.type
_entity.pdbx_description
1 polymer ?
#
loop_
_entity_poly.entity_id
_entity_poly.type
_entity_poly.pdbx_seq_one_letter_code
_entity_poly.pdbx_strand_id
1 'polypeptide(L)'
;MDTRGKTNAKFRNEVNEILARHKTNFDQLSFPKFNGNDPTGWIYEAKQYFEFKNITPEQEVQLASFHLEGIALQWHRWMTKFRGPLTWDEFTKAVQL
;
A
#
# COMPACT_ATOMS: atom_id res chain seq x y z
N MET A 1 37.38 12.60 -26.75
CA MET A 1 36.06 12.25 -26.20
C MET A 1 35.46 11.20 -27.13
N ASP A 2 35.63 9.92 -26.81
CA ASP A 2 35.17 8.81 -27.65
C ASP A 2 33.76 8.41 -27.23
N THR A 3 32.75 8.83 -28.00
CA THR A 3 31.37 8.32 -27.88
C THR A 3 31.27 6.98 -28.63
N ARG A 4 32.01 5.98 -28.15
CA ARG A 4 31.92 4.61 -28.66
C ARG A 4 30.53 4.07 -28.37
N GLY A 5 29.70 4.00 -29.42
CA GLY A 5 28.32 3.55 -29.35
C GLY A 5 28.22 2.21 -28.61
N LYS A 6 27.37 2.18 -27.57
CA LYS A 6 27.06 0.94 -26.85
C LYS A 6 26.62 -0.12 -27.87
N THR A 7 27.20 -1.31 -27.81
CA THR A 7 26.77 -2.42 -28.67
C THR A 7 25.30 -2.75 -28.41
N ASN A 8 24.59 -3.23 -29.44
CA ASN A 8 23.17 -3.57 -29.34
C ASN A 8 22.88 -4.55 -28.18
N ALA A 9 23.77 -5.50 -27.93
CA ALA A 9 23.67 -6.43 -26.80
C ALA A 9 23.71 -5.72 -25.44
N LYS A 10 24.60 -4.74 -25.27
CA LYS A 10 24.73 -3.97 -24.04
C LYS A 10 23.49 -3.12 -23.77
N PHE A 11 22.93 -2.49 -24.81
CA PHE A 11 21.70 -1.70 -24.70
C PHE A 11 20.50 -2.56 -24.29
N ARG A 12 20.33 -3.74 -24.92
CA ARG A 12 19.23 -4.67 -24.59
C ARG A 12 19.29 -5.17 -23.15
N ASN A 13 20.49 -5.48 -22.65
CA ASN A 13 20.66 -5.90 -21.25
C ASN A 13 20.34 -4.78 -20.27
N GLU A 14 20.78 -3.55 -20.54
CA GLU A 14 20.49 -2.37 -19.71
C GLU A 14 18.97 -2.10 -19.64
N VAL A 15 18.27 -2.20 -20.78
CA VAL A 15 16.81 -2.06 -20.82
C VAL A 15 16.12 -3.17 -20.02
N ASN A 16 16.54 -4.42 -20.16
CA ASN A 16 15.98 -5.53 -19.40
C ASN A 16 16.20 -5.38 -17.88
N GLU A 17 17.38 -4.93 -17.46
CA GLU A 17 17.66 -4.65 -16.04
C GLU A 17 16.83 -3.49 -15.49
N ILE A 18 16.59 -2.45 -16.29
CA ILE A 18 15.72 -1.33 -15.91
C ILE A 18 14.29 -1.84 -15.75
N LEU A 19 13.78 -2.61 -16.71
CA LEU A 19 12.44 -3.19 -16.65
C LEU A 19 12.29 -4.15 -15.46
N ALA A 20 13.29 -4.99 -15.21
CA ALA A 20 13.30 -5.90 -14.06
C ALA A 20 13.28 -5.14 -12.74
N ARG A 21 14.09 -4.08 -12.60
CA ARG A 21 14.11 -3.21 -11.42
C ARG A 21 12.78 -2.49 -11.18
N HIS A 22 12.17 -1.97 -12.24
CA HIS A 22 10.85 -1.35 -12.14
C HIS A 22 9.81 -2.39 -11.68
N LYS A 23 9.80 -3.57 -12.31
CA LYS A 23 8.91 -4.66 -11.91
C LYS A 23 9.08 -5.06 -10.45
N THR A 24 10.31 -5.22 -9.97
CA THR A 24 10.57 -5.58 -8.56
C THR A 24 10.16 -4.47 -7.59
N ASN A 25 10.32 -3.19 -7.94
CA ASN A 25 9.90 -2.08 -7.09
C ASN A 25 8.37 -2.01 -6.97
N PHE A 26 7.65 -2.28 -8.05
CA PHE A 26 6.20 -2.38 -8.06
C PHE A 26 5.68 -3.57 -7.24
N ASP A 27 6.40 -4.70 -7.29
CA ASP A 27 6.07 -5.87 -6.48
C ASP A 27 6.33 -5.59 -4.98
N GLN A 28 7.33 -4.77 -4.65
CA GLN A 28 7.74 -4.40 -3.28
C GLN A 28 6.94 -3.28 -2.61
N LEU A 29 5.97 -2.65 -3.28
CA LEU A 29 5.14 -1.63 -2.63
C LEU A 29 4.52 -2.21 -1.34
N SER A 30 4.84 -1.61 -0.19
CA SER A 30 4.32 -2.00 1.12
C SER A 30 3.10 -1.20 1.49
N PHE A 31 2.16 -1.82 2.20
CA PHE A 31 0.97 -1.12 2.69
C PHE A 31 1.35 -0.12 3.79
N PRO A 32 0.77 1.09 3.82
CA PRO A 32 1.13 2.13 4.78
C PRO A 32 0.67 1.78 6.21
N LYS A 33 1.53 2.07 7.19
CA LYS A 33 1.21 1.89 8.62
C LYS A 33 0.35 3.04 9.14
N PHE A 34 -0.53 2.75 10.09
CA PHE A 34 -1.37 3.77 10.71
C PHE A 34 -1.36 3.68 12.23
N ASN A 35 -0.97 4.77 12.86
CA ASN A 35 -0.98 4.90 14.32
C ASN A 35 -2.06 5.87 14.83
N GLY A 36 -2.89 6.43 13.95
CA GLY A 36 -3.89 7.47 14.28
C GLY A 36 -3.57 8.86 13.74
N ASN A 37 -2.33 9.11 13.29
CA ASN A 37 -1.92 10.39 12.73
C ASN A 37 -2.30 10.52 11.26
N ASP A 38 -2.74 11.72 10.87
CA ASP A 38 -3.19 12.06 9.51
C ASP A 38 -4.09 10.99 8.85
N PRO A 39 -5.31 10.78 9.37
CA PRO A 39 -6.23 9.79 8.82
C PRO A 39 -6.52 10.02 7.33
N THR A 40 -6.64 11.27 6.89
CA THR A 40 -6.94 11.61 5.50
C THR A 40 -5.80 11.20 4.56
N GLY A 41 -4.55 11.53 4.90
CA GLY A 41 -3.38 11.11 4.13
C GLY A 41 -3.24 9.60 4.07
N TRP A 42 -3.37 8.92 5.22
CA TRP A 42 -3.27 7.47 5.26
C TRP A 42 -4.39 6.76 4.45
N ILE A 43 -5.63 7.26 4.52
CA ILE A 43 -6.74 6.72 3.71
C ILE A 43 -6.46 6.87 2.21
N TYR A 44 -5.89 8.00 1.80
CA TYR A 44 -5.51 8.23 0.42
C TYR A 44 -4.45 7.21 -0.05
N GLU A 45 -3.38 7.03 0.72
CA GLU A 45 -2.34 6.05 0.41
C GLU A 45 -2.88 4.60 0.39
N ALA A 46 -3.74 4.24 1.34
CA ALA A 46 -4.38 2.93 1.38
C ALA A 46 -5.23 2.65 0.13
N LYS A 47 -6.03 3.63 -0.32
CA LYS A 47 -6.82 3.51 -1.55
C LYS A 47 -5.95 3.32 -2.80
N GLN A 48 -4.86 4.08 -2.91
CA GLN A 48 -3.89 3.91 -3.99
C GLN A 48 -3.27 2.50 -3.98
N TYR A 49 -2.95 1.98 -2.80
CA TYR A 49 -2.46 0.62 -2.65
C TYR A 49 -3.48 -0.43 -3.09
N PHE A 50 -4.74 -0.29 -2.64
CA PHE A 50 -5.82 -1.23 -2.97
C PHE A 50 -6.08 -1.29 -4.47
N GLU A 51 -6.17 -0.12 -5.12
CA GLU A 51 -6.32 -0.02 -6.57
C GLU A 51 -5.13 -0.70 -7.28
N PHE A 52 -3.91 -0.36 -6.87
CA PHE A 52 -2.69 -0.89 -7.48
C PHE A 52 -2.54 -2.42 -7.33
N LYS A 53 -2.87 -2.97 -6.15
CA LYS A 53 -2.77 -4.41 -5.87
C LYS A 53 -4.06 -5.19 -6.16
N ASN A 54 -5.11 -4.52 -6.65
CA ASN A 54 -6.41 -5.11 -6.97
C ASN A 54 -7.05 -5.81 -5.75
N ILE A 55 -7.00 -5.16 -4.59
CA ILE A 55 -7.61 -5.65 -3.35
C ILE A 55 -9.13 -5.51 -3.45
N THR A 56 -9.88 -6.54 -3.04
CA THR A 56 -11.35 -6.48 -3.10
C THR A 56 -11.92 -5.73 -1.90
N PRO A 57 -13.10 -5.09 -2.01
CA PRO A 57 -13.71 -4.33 -0.91
C PRO A 57 -13.84 -5.11 0.40
N GLU A 58 -14.09 -6.42 0.33
CA GLU A 58 -14.23 -7.31 1.49
C GLU A 58 -12.90 -7.56 2.22
N GLN A 59 -11.77 -7.33 1.53
CA GLN A 59 -10.42 -7.54 2.07
C GLN A 59 -9.79 -6.26 2.63
N GLU A 60 -10.27 -5.08 2.23
CA GLU A 60 -9.65 -3.78 2.53
C GLU A 60 -9.43 -3.57 4.03
N VAL A 61 -10.50 -3.70 4.84
CA VAL A 61 -10.42 -3.50 6.29
C VAL A 61 -9.54 -4.56 6.96
N GLN A 62 -9.64 -5.81 6.50
CA GLN A 62 -8.82 -6.90 7.04
C GLN A 62 -7.33 -6.62 6.78
N LEU A 63 -6.97 -6.23 5.56
CA LEU A 63 -5.60 -5.90 5.18
C LEU A 63 -5.08 -4.67 5.95
N ALA A 64 -5.88 -3.61 6.03
CA ALA A 64 -5.55 -2.42 6.80
C ALA A 64 -5.32 -2.74 8.28
N SER A 65 -6.13 -3.63 8.86
CA SER A 65 -6.03 -4.01 10.27
C SER A 65 -4.68 -4.62 10.67
N PHE A 66 -3.99 -5.29 9.73
CA PHE A 66 -2.65 -5.84 9.96
C PHE A 66 -1.57 -4.76 10.10
N HIS A 67 -1.84 -3.54 9.63
CA HIS A 67 -0.89 -2.43 9.59
C HIS A 67 -1.25 -1.30 10.54
N LEU A 68 -2.22 -1.55 11.44
CA LEU A 68 -2.54 -0.66 12.54
C LEU A 68 -1.53 -0.82 13.66
N GLU A 69 -1.11 0.30 14.24
CA GLU A 69 -0.14 0.37 15.32
C GLU A 69 -0.66 1.30 16.44
N GLY A 70 -0.04 1.23 17.62
CA GLY A 70 -0.31 2.16 18.72
C GLY A 70 -1.79 2.25 19.12
N ILE A 71 -2.33 3.47 19.14
CA ILE A 71 -3.70 3.74 19.58
C ILE A 71 -4.74 3.26 18.55
N ALA A 72 -4.43 3.33 17.26
CA ALA A 72 -5.32 2.86 16.19
C ALA A 72 -5.59 1.35 16.28
N LEU A 73 -4.55 0.54 16.56
CA LEU A 73 -4.71 -0.90 16.77
C LEU A 73 -5.59 -1.22 17.99
N GLN A 74 -5.40 -0.50 19.09
CA GLN A 74 -6.18 -0.70 20.31
C GLN A 74 -7.66 -0.35 20.08
N TRP A 75 -7.92 0.77 19.42
CA TRP A 75 -9.26 1.17 19.03
C TRP A 75 -9.93 0.11 18.13
N HIS A 76 -9.24 -0.38 17.09
CA HIS A 76 -9.80 -1.39 16.20
C HIS A 76 -10.17 -2.67 16.95
N ARG A 77 -9.29 -3.18 17.82
CA ARG A 77 -9.57 -4.36 18.66
C ARG A 77 -10.82 -4.19 19.52
N TRP A 78 -10.96 -3.01 20.14
CA TRP A 78 -12.16 -2.70 20.91
C TRP A 78 -13.39 -2.66 20.01
N MET A 79 -13.31 -2.01 18.85
CA MET A 79 -14.44 -1.83 17.96
C MET A 79 -14.96 -3.17 17.38
N THR A 80 -14.06 -4.02 16.86
CA THR A 80 -14.44 -5.31 16.27
C THR A 80 -15.07 -6.26 17.30
N LYS A 81 -14.67 -6.17 18.58
CA LYS A 81 -15.25 -6.98 19.66
C LYS A 81 -16.74 -6.73 19.86
N PHE A 82 -17.21 -5.50 19.64
CA PHE A 82 -18.59 -5.11 19.92
C PHE A 82 -19.48 -4.98 18.68
N ARG A 83 -18.92 -4.64 17.51
CA ARG A 83 -19.70 -4.43 16.28
C ARG A 83 -19.46 -5.45 15.17
N GLY A 84 -18.45 -6.31 15.29
CA GLY A 84 -18.07 -7.22 14.21
C GLY A 84 -17.29 -6.51 13.08
N PRO A 85 -17.18 -7.13 11.90
CA PRO A 85 -16.44 -6.58 10.76
C PRO A 85 -17.04 -5.27 10.26
N LEU A 86 -16.18 -4.31 9.93
CA LEU A 86 -16.58 -3.03 9.32
C LEU A 86 -16.40 -3.10 7.81
N THR A 87 -17.25 -2.39 7.08
CA THR A 87 -16.95 -1.99 5.69
C THR A 87 -15.86 -0.91 5.68
N TRP A 88 -15.19 -0.72 4.54
CA TRP A 88 -14.18 0.33 4.42
C TRP A 88 -14.74 1.73 4.67
N ASP A 89 -15.97 2.02 4.23
CA ASP A 89 -16.63 3.31 4.47
C ASP A 89 -16.89 3.55 5.97
N GLU A 90 -17.38 2.55 6.70
CA GLU A 90 -17.56 2.65 8.16
C GLU A 90 -16.23 2.80 8.89
N PHE A 91 -15.21 2.04 8.46
CA PHE A 91 -13.87 2.11 9.04
C PHE A 91 -13.26 3.50 8.85
N THR A 92 -13.30 4.05 7.63
CA THR A 92 -12.71 5.35 7.30
C THR A 92 -13.41 6.51 8.00
N LYS A 93 -14.74 6.49 8.07
CA LYS A 93 -15.50 7.44 8.89
C LYS A 93 -15.06 7.38 10.34
N ALA A 94 -14.88 6.18 10.90
CA ALA A 94 -14.56 6.03 12.31
C ALA A 94 -13.13 6.46 12.68
N VAL A 95 -12.15 6.33 11.77
CA VAL A 95 -10.77 6.82 12.02
C VAL A 95 -10.59 8.32 11.77
N GLN A 96 -11.56 8.99 11.15
CA GLN A 96 -11.57 10.43 10.92
C GLN A 96 -12.28 11.23 12.02
N LEU A 97 -12.93 10.56 12.97
CA LEU A 97 -13.58 11.16 14.15
C LEU A 97 -12.55 11.43 15.25
#